data_AF-A0A5C4T748-F1
#
_entry.id   AF-A0A5C4T748-F1
#
_cell.length_a   1.000
_cell.length_b   1.000
_cell.length_c   1.000
_cell.angle_alpha   90.00
_cell.angle_beta   90.00
_cell.angle_gamma   90.00
#
_symmetry.space_group_name_H-M   'P 1'
#
loop_
_entity.id
_entity.type
_entity.pdbx_description
1 polymer ?
#
loop_
_entity_poly.entity_id
_entity_poly.type
_entity_poly.pdbx_seq_one_letter_code
_entity_poly.pdbx_strand_id
1 'polypeptide(L)'
;MYIDYSYWNELSNNTRLPSDAAKNVLSNVEIYGVKNDGFLELNSVIKQGKTFPKMIFVSRNENSRIVALEGHARLTAYCIDTEYIPPELEVIIGFSEDIVAWDLY
;
A
#
# COMPACT_ATOMS: atom_id res chain seq x y z
N MET A 1 1.22 -4.99 4.55
CA MET A 1 1.10 -5.66 3.24
C MET A 1 -0.24 -5.28 2.59
N TYR A 2 -0.43 -5.48 1.29
CA TYR A 2 -1.71 -5.28 0.60
C TYR A 2 -2.69 -6.42 0.86
N ILE A 3 -3.99 -6.24 0.60
CA ILE A 3 -4.92 -7.36 0.43
C ILE A 3 -4.43 -8.34 -0.65
N ASP A 4 -4.88 -9.59 -0.59
CA ASP A 4 -4.68 -10.60 -1.62
C ASP A 4 -5.58 -10.29 -2.82
N TYR A 5 -5.10 -9.43 -3.72
CA TYR A 5 -5.85 -9.01 -4.89
C TYR A 5 -4.91 -8.93 -6.08
N SER A 6 -5.33 -9.52 -7.20
CA SER A 6 -4.49 -9.83 -8.35
C SER A 6 -3.63 -8.66 -8.82
N TYR A 7 -4.20 -7.45 -8.93
CA TYR A 7 -3.45 -6.26 -9.32
C TYR A 7 -2.28 -5.95 -8.37
N TRP A 8 -2.54 -5.96 -7.06
CA TRP A 8 -1.51 -5.67 -6.05
C TRP A 8 -0.48 -6.78 -5.94
N ASN A 9 -0.91 -8.03 -6.11
CA ASN A 9 -0.03 -9.17 -6.16
C ASN A 9 0.94 -9.05 -7.33
N GLU A 10 0.45 -8.88 -8.56
CA GLU A 10 1.30 -8.73 -9.74
C GLU A 10 2.23 -7.52 -9.63
N LEU A 11 1.70 -6.36 -9.19
CA LEU A 11 2.50 -5.16 -9.03
C LEU A 11 3.63 -5.34 -8.02
N SER A 12 3.43 -6.14 -6.97
CA SER A 12 4.42 -6.41 -5.91
C SER A 12 5.21 -7.71 -6.10
N ASN A 13 5.21 -8.33 -7.28
CA ASN A 13 5.85 -9.63 -7.52
C ASN A 13 5.39 -10.72 -6.51
N ASN A 14 4.10 -10.74 -6.20
CA ASN A 14 3.40 -11.60 -5.26
C ASN A 14 3.84 -11.47 -3.78
N THR A 15 4.67 -10.48 -3.42
CA THR A 15 5.07 -10.28 -2.02
C THR A 15 4.00 -9.56 -1.20
N ARG A 16 3.07 -8.87 -1.86
CA ARG A 16 2.09 -7.96 -1.26
C ARG A 16 2.75 -6.82 -0.49
N LEU A 17 4.04 -6.53 -0.75
CA LEU A 17 4.77 -5.45 -0.09
C LEU A 17 4.77 -4.17 -0.95
N PRO A 18 4.44 -3.01 -0.35
CA PRO A 18 4.47 -1.73 -1.05
C PRO A 18 5.85 -1.31 -1.56
N SER A 19 6.90 -1.72 -0.86
CA SER A 19 8.29 -1.49 -1.28
C SER A 19 8.63 -2.22 -2.57
N ASP A 20 8.10 -3.42 -2.79
CA ASP A 20 8.31 -4.15 -4.04
C ASP A 20 7.45 -3.59 -5.18
N ALA A 21 6.21 -3.18 -4.87
CA ALA A 21 5.38 -2.44 -5.82
C ALA A 21 6.03 -1.14 -6.29
N ALA A 22 6.64 -0.37 -5.37
CA ALA A 22 7.33 0.87 -5.71
C ALA A 22 8.51 0.64 -6.68
N LYS A 23 9.28 -0.46 -6.52
CA LYS A 23 10.35 -0.82 -7.47
C LYS A 23 9.83 -1.06 -8.88
N ASN A 24 8.70 -1.75 -9.00
CA ASN A 24 8.06 -2.02 -10.29
C ASN A 24 7.48 -0.75 -10.92
N VAL A 25 6.86 0.13 -10.11
CA VAL A 25 6.41 1.47 -10.56
C VAL A 25 7.59 2.28 -11.11
N LEU A 26 8.70 2.35 -10.38
CA LEU A 26 9.92 3.07 -10.81
C LEU A 26 10.57 2.45 -12.06
N SER A 27 10.39 1.16 -12.28
CA SER A 27 10.86 0.45 -13.48
C SER A 27 9.88 0.53 -14.65
N ASN A 28 8.81 1.33 -14.52
CA ASN A 28 7.74 1.51 -15.49
C ASN A 28 7.06 0.19 -15.91
N VAL A 29 6.93 -0.76 -14.98
CA VAL A 29 6.16 -1.99 -15.19
C VAL A 29 4.69 -1.65 -15.08
N GLU A 30 3.92 -1.87 -16.14
CA GLU A 30 2.47 -1.67 -16.16
C GLU A 30 1.75 -3.00 -15.95
N ILE A 31 0.86 -3.05 -14.97
CA ILE A 31 0.05 -4.24 -14.69
C ILE A 31 -1.31 -4.07 -15.37
N TYR A 32 -1.68 -5.04 -16.22
CA TYR A 32 -2.92 -5.02 -17.00
C TYR A 32 -3.12 -3.74 -17.85
N GLY A 33 -2.02 -3.12 -18.30
CA GLY A 33 -2.05 -1.87 -19.07
C GLY A 33 -2.47 -0.64 -18.25
N VAL A 34 -2.49 -0.75 -16.92
CA VAL A 34 -2.70 0.39 -16.02
C VAL A 34 -1.40 1.17 -15.90
N LYS A 35 -1.46 2.47 -16.23
CA LYS A 35 -0.32 3.38 -16.13
C LYS A 35 0.07 3.69 -14.69
N ASN A 36 1.35 3.99 -14.51
CA ASN A 36 1.93 4.32 -13.21
C ASN A 36 1.79 5.80 -12.79
N ASP A 37 1.25 6.66 -13.66
CA ASP A 37 1.15 8.12 -13.46
C ASP A 37 0.52 8.49 -12.11
N GLY A 38 -0.54 7.79 -11.71
CA GLY A 38 -1.22 8.05 -10.43
C GLY A 38 -0.32 7.86 -9.19
N PHE A 39 0.63 6.93 -9.23
CA PHE A 39 1.58 6.75 -8.13
C PHE A 39 2.62 7.87 -8.10
N LEU A 40 3.08 8.33 -9.27
CA LEU A 40 4.06 9.41 -9.39
C LEU A 40 3.46 10.77 -9.01
N GLU A 41 2.20 11.01 -9.36
CA GLU A 41 1.43 12.18 -8.92
C GLU A 41 1.25 12.16 -7.40
N LEU A 42 0.86 11.02 -6.81
CA LEU A 42 0.75 10.88 -5.36
C LEU A 42 2.09 11.10 -4.66
N ASN A 43 3.20 10.56 -5.18
CA ASN A 43 4.53 10.81 -4.63
C ASN A 43 4.89 12.31 -4.68
N SER A 44 4.56 12.99 -5.78
CA SER A 44 4.76 14.44 -5.91
C SER A 44 3.94 15.24 -4.89
N VAL A 45 2.73 14.78 -4.58
CA VAL A 45 1.87 15.39 -3.55
C VAL A 45 2.42 15.14 -2.14
N ILE A 46 2.95 13.94 -1.86
CA ILE A 46 3.63 13.61 -0.60
C ILE A 46 4.82 14.55 -0.36
N LYS A 47 5.65 14.80 -1.39
CA LYS A 47 6.80 15.70 -1.31
C LYS A 47 6.43 17.15 -0.98
N GLN A 48 5.21 17.56 -1.31
CA GLN A 48 4.68 18.88 -0.96
C GLN A 48 4.18 18.97 0.50
N GLY A 49 4.29 17.89 1.27
CA GLY A 49 3.83 17.84 2.67
C GLY A 49 2.31 17.86 2.82
N LYS A 50 1.56 17.52 1.77
CA LYS A 50 0.09 17.48 1.85
C LYS A 50 -0.36 16.27 2.66
N THR A 51 -1.45 16.46 3.39
CA THR A 51 -2.07 15.40 4.18
C THR A 51 -3.10 14.63 3.36
N PHE A 52 -3.26 13.35 3.68
CA PHE A 52 -4.24 12.47 3.08
C PHE A 52 -5.23 11.98 4.14
N PRO A 53 -6.41 11.50 3.73
CA PRO A 53 -7.27 10.72 4.62
C PRO A 53 -6.52 9.54 5.24
N LYS A 54 -6.87 9.22 6.49
CA LYS A 54 -6.31 8.06 7.21
C LYS A 54 -6.55 6.79 6.40
N MET A 55 -5.51 6.00 6.23
CA MET A 55 -5.60 4.69 5.57
C MET A 55 -6.28 3.69 6.50
N ILE A 56 -6.94 2.70 5.91
CA ILE A 56 -7.67 1.66 6.65
C ILE A 56 -6.91 0.35 6.55
N PHE A 57 -6.62 -0.25 7.69
CA PHE A 57 -5.95 -1.53 7.82
C PHE A 57 -6.80 -2.51 8.61
N VAL A 58 -6.47 -3.78 8.44
CA VAL A 58 -7.02 -4.88 9.22
C VAL A 58 -5.88 -5.77 9.72
N SER A 59 -6.07 -6.34 10.90
CA SER A 59 -5.18 -7.36 11.44
C SER A 59 -6.00 -8.35 12.26
N ARG A 60 -5.46 -9.55 12.48
CA ARG A 60 -6.07 -10.52 13.36
C ARG A 60 -6.11 -10.00 14.81
N ASN A 61 -4.97 -9.48 15.27
CA ASN A 61 -4.75 -8.85 16.57
C ASN A 61 -3.48 -7.97 16.51
N GLU A 62 -3.11 -7.34 17.62
CA GLU A 62 -1.97 -6.40 17.71
C GLU A 62 -0.60 -7.04 17.37
N ASN A 63 -0.48 -8.35 17.55
CA ASN A 63 0.76 -9.10 17.31
C ASN A 63 0.80 -9.80 15.95
N SER A 64 -0.21 -9.57 15.11
CA SER A 64 -0.36 -10.22 13.81
C SER A 64 0.00 -9.27 12.66
N ARG A 65 0.17 -9.85 11.47
CA ARG A 65 0.45 -9.09 10.26
C ARG A 65 -0.66 -8.07 9.96
N ILE A 66 -0.25 -6.86 9.58
CA ILE A 66 -1.15 -5.76 9.21
C ILE A 66 -1.35 -5.74 7.69
N VAL A 67 -2.60 -5.80 7.27
CA VAL A 67 -3.04 -5.80 5.87
C VAL A 67 -3.75 -4.47 5.57
N ALA A 68 -3.32 -3.76 4.53
CA ALA A 68 -3.96 -2.55 4.05
C ALA A 68 -5.26 -2.94 3.36
N LEU A 69 -6.39 -2.47 3.85
CA LEU A 69 -7.70 -2.62 3.22
C LEU A 69 -7.99 -1.45 2.27
N GLU A 70 -7.51 -0.26 2.61
CA GLU A 70 -7.60 0.94 1.78
C GLU A 70 -6.27 1.72 1.86
N GLY A 71 -5.97 2.51 0.83
CA GLY A 71 -4.77 3.34 0.80
C GLY A 71 -3.56 2.70 0.12
N HIS A 72 -3.74 1.54 -0.53
CA HIS A 72 -2.72 0.81 -1.29
C HIS A 72 -1.82 1.71 -2.13
N ALA A 73 -2.41 2.59 -2.95
CA ALA A 73 -1.67 3.50 -3.82
C ALA A 73 -0.86 4.56 -3.05
N ARG A 74 -1.40 5.09 -1.95
CA ARG A 74 -0.67 6.02 -1.07
C ARG A 74 0.51 5.31 -0.41
N LEU A 75 0.30 4.08 0.04
CA LEU A 75 1.34 3.26 0.63
C LEU A 75 2.46 2.92 -0.39
N THR A 76 2.11 2.65 -1.65
CA THR A 76 3.09 2.53 -2.75
C THR A 76 3.86 3.84 -2.94
N ALA A 77 3.15 4.97 -3.01
CA ALA A 77 3.73 6.27 -3.30
C ALA A 77 4.69 6.76 -2.20
N TYR A 78 4.45 6.41 -0.94
CA TYR A 78 5.40 6.60 0.16
C TYR A 78 6.69 5.80 -0.06
N CYS A 79 6.59 4.57 -0.60
CA CYS A 79 7.76 3.72 -0.87
C CYS A 79 8.52 4.08 -2.17
N ILE A 80 8.00 4.96 -3.02
CA ILE A 80 8.71 5.46 -4.21
C ILE A 80 9.90 6.33 -3.81
N ASP A 81 9.74 7.15 -2.75
CA ASP A 81 10.78 8.00 -2.23
C ASP A 81 10.74 7.98 -0.69
N THR A 82 11.54 7.09 -0.11
CA THR A 82 11.48 6.78 1.31
C THR A 82 11.95 7.94 2.21
N GLU A 83 12.63 8.96 1.65
CA GLU A 83 13.04 10.16 2.38
C GLU A 83 11.84 10.98 2.88
N TYR A 84 10.71 10.88 2.17
CA TYR A 84 9.47 11.62 2.50
C TYR A 84 8.46 10.79 3.28
N ILE A 85 8.85 9.62 3.79
CA ILE A 85 8.01 8.83 4.70
C ILE A 85 8.03 9.52 6.06
N PRO A 86 6.87 9.92 6.61
CA PRO A 86 6.84 10.47 7.95
C PRO A 86 7.26 9.39 8.96
N PRO A 87 7.84 9.78 10.12
CA PRO A 87 8.27 8.83 11.14
C PRO A 87 7.12 7.94 11.64
N GLU A 88 5.90 8.48 11.63
CA GLU A 88 4.68 7.77 11.98
C GLU A 88 3.56 8.11 10.98
N LEU A 89 2.70 7.13 10.71
CA LEU A 89 1.48 7.29 9.93
C LEU A 89 0.27 7.00 10.81
N GLU A 90 -0.63 7.97 10.92
CA GLU A 90 -1.90 7.76 11.61
C GLU A 90 -2.87 6.99 10.71
N VAL A 91 -3.41 5.89 11.24
CA VAL A 91 -4.26 4.96 10.48
C VAL A 91 -5.49 4.55 11.29
N ILE A 92 -6.48 4.01 10.59
CA ILE A 92 -7.61 3.29 11.22
C ILE A 92 -7.30 1.81 11.09
N ILE A 93 -7.33 1.06 12.18
CA ILE A 93 -7.10 -0.39 12.17
C ILE A 93 -8.26 -1.14 12.83
N GLY A 94 -8.81 -2.11 12.11
CA GLY A 94 -9.79 -3.06 12.63
C GLY A 94 -9.12 -4.39 13.02
N PHE A 95 -9.57 -4.97 14.14
CA PHE A 95 -9.11 -6.27 14.62
C PHE A 95 -10.24 -7.30 14.61
N SER A 96 -9.96 -8.50 14.14
CA SER A 96 -10.87 -9.64 14.24
C SER A 96 -10.09 -10.94 14.11
N GLU A 97 -10.30 -11.88 15.04
CA GLU A 97 -9.66 -13.21 14.98
C GLU A 97 -10.05 -13.97 13.69
N ASP A 98 -11.27 -13.72 13.17
CA ASP A 98 -11.82 -14.37 11.98
C ASP A 98 -11.41 -13.67 10.67
N ILE A 99 -10.68 -12.55 10.72
CA ILE A 99 -10.28 -11.82 9.49
C ILE A 99 -9.46 -12.70 8.54
N VAL A 100 -8.78 -13.71 9.09
CA VAL A 100 -7.96 -14.66 8.32
C VAL A 100 -8.78 -15.54 7.38
N ALA A 101 -10.10 -15.64 7.59
CA ALA A 101 -11.02 -16.37 6.72
C ALA A 101 -11.57 -15.51 5.58
N TRP A 102 -11.21 -14.22 5.51
CA TRP A 102 -11.66 -13.34 4.44
C TRP A 102 -10.86 -13.62 3.16
N ASP A 103 -11.55 -13.74 2.02
CA ASP A 103 -10.96 -14.17 0.75
C ASP A 103 -9.74 -13.34 0.29
N LEU A 104 -9.64 -12.09 0.75
CA LEU A 104 -8.58 -11.16 0.36
C LEU A 104 -7.54 -10.91 1.47
N TYR A 105 -7.47 -11.75 2.50
CA TYR A 105 -6.58 -11.55 3.67
C TYR A 105 -5.11 -11.92 3.46
#